data_AF-A0A2I0T3K9-F1
#
_entry.id   AF-A0A2I0T3K9-F1
#
_cell.length_a   1.000
_cell.length_b   1.000
_cell.length_c   1.000
_cell.angle_alpha   90.00
_cell.angle_beta   90.00
_cell.angle_gamma   90.00
#
_symmetry.space_group_name_H-M   'P 1'
#
loop_
_entity.id
_entity.type
_entity.pdbx_description
1 polymer ?
#
loop_
_entity_poly.entity_id
_entity_poly.type
_entity_poly.pdbx_seq_one_letter_code
_entity_poly.pdbx_strand_id
1 'polypeptide(L)'
;MGLWLWGQGGPASPAVPEEKSSHCDLTFEDIMPAVKTLIRAVRILKFLVAKRKFKETLRPYDVKDVIEQYSAGHLDMLGRIKSLQMRVDQIVGRGALTADKKTREKGEKPALETELVDELSMMGRVVKVERQVQSIEQKLDLLLGIYSQCLRKGSTNSFSLAAVQVPPGEPDITSDYHSPVDHEDISVSAQTLNISRSASTNMD
;
A
#
# COMPACT_ATOMS: atom_id res chain seq x y z
N MET A 1 -97.46 31.07 14.01
CA MET A 1 -97.22 29.62 13.82
C MET A 1 -95.73 29.43 13.99
N GLY A 2 -95.17 28.78 15.00
CA GLY A 2 -95.60 27.59 15.70
C GLY A 2 -94.37 26.68 15.78
N LEU A 3 -93.61 26.86 16.85
CA LEU A 3 -92.81 25.87 17.61
C LEU A 3 -92.02 24.74 16.88
N TRP A 4 -90.69 24.83 17.06
CA TRP A 4 -89.69 23.77 17.38
C TRP A 4 -89.80 22.37 16.75
N LEU A 5 -88.70 21.91 16.13
CA LEU A 5 -88.06 20.69 16.63
C LEU A 5 -86.56 20.64 16.31
N TRP A 6 -85.82 20.53 17.41
CA TRP A 6 -84.41 20.21 17.57
C TRP A 6 -84.13 18.79 17.08
N GLY A 7 -82.94 18.52 16.53
CA GLY A 7 -82.39 17.16 16.68
C GLY A 7 -81.41 16.68 15.61
N GLN A 8 -80.19 16.47 16.09
CA GLN A 8 -79.25 15.40 15.69
C GLN A 8 -78.34 15.62 14.48
N GLY A 9 -77.05 15.78 14.81
CA GLY A 9 -76.08 14.72 14.51
C GLY A 9 -75.09 15.02 13.40
N GLY A 10 -73.83 15.26 13.77
CA GLY A 10 -72.70 15.19 12.84
C GLY A 10 -71.39 15.64 13.48
N PRO A 11 -70.53 14.73 13.96
CA PRO A 11 -69.27 15.07 14.61
C PRO A 11 -68.13 15.35 13.62
N ALA A 12 -67.11 16.00 14.17
CA ALA A 12 -65.84 16.38 13.57
C ALA A 12 -65.20 15.34 12.63
N SER A 13 -64.74 15.81 11.47
CA SER A 13 -63.65 15.16 10.73
C SER A 13 -62.34 15.37 11.50
N PRO A 14 -61.59 14.29 11.73
CA PRO A 14 -60.40 14.08 10.92
C PRO A 14 -60.30 12.63 10.45
N ALA A 15 -60.55 12.38 9.17
CA ALA A 15 -60.26 11.09 8.56
C ALA A 15 -58.77 11.02 8.24
N VAL A 16 -58.10 10.15 8.98
CA VAL A 16 -56.72 9.67 8.82
C VAL A 16 -56.50 9.19 7.38
N PRO A 17 -55.35 9.49 6.73
CA PRO A 17 -55.04 8.87 5.44
C PRO A 17 -54.74 7.39 5.69
N GLU A 18 -55.56 6.50 5.13
CA GLU A 18 -55.24 5.07 5.06
C GLU A 18 -53.96 4.89 4.24
N GLU A 19 -52.87 4.67 4.96
CA GLU A 19 -51.65 4.09 4.44
C GLU A 19 -51.99 2.67 3.98
N LYS A 20 -52.25 2.50 2.69
CA LYS A 20 -52.19 1.19 2.01
C LYS A 20 -50.74 0.69 2.09
N SER A 21 -50.37 0.22 3.27
CA SER A 21 -49.25 -0.68 3.46
C SER A 21 -49.61 -1.96 2.69
N SER A 22 -49.01 -2.12 1.52
CA SER A 22 -49.03 -3.39 0.80
C SER A 22 -48.22 -4.38 1.63
N HIS A 23 -48.86 -4.99 2.63
CA HIS A 23 -48.31 -6.09 3.39
C HIS A 23 -48.21 -7.29 2.46
N CYS A 24 -47.06 -7.41 1.79
CA CYS A 24 -46.75 -8.60 1.00
C CYS A 24 -46.34 -9.68 2.01
N ASP A 25 -47.31 -10.37 2.60
CA ASP A 25 -47.07 -11.60 3.36
C ASP A 25 -46.68 -12.71 2.38
N LEU A 26 -45.46 -12.62 1.87
CA LEU A 26 -44.80 -13.71 1.16
C LEU A 26 -44.38 -14.74 2.20
N THR A 27 -45.17 -15.79 2.34
CA THR A 27 -44.85 -16.85 3.28
C THR A 27 -43.63 -17.63 2.81
N PHE A 28 -42.89 -18.26 3.73
CA PHE A 28 -41.72 -19.08 3.39
C PHE A 28 -42.04 -20.19 2.37
N GLU A 29 -43.27 -20.70 2.40
CA GLU A 29 -43.79 -21.68 1.46
C GLU A 29 -43.92 -21.16 0.02
N ASP A 30 -44.12 -19.84 -0.17
CA ASP A 30 -44.17 -19.20 -1.50
C ASP A 30 -42.79 -18.77 -1.99
N ILE A 31 -41.91 -18.38 -1.06
CA ILE A 31 -40.53 -17.95 -1.34
C ILE A 31 -39.67 -19.14 -1.77
N MET A 32 -39.82 -20.29 -1.12
CA MET A 32 -38.97 -21.46 -1.36
C MET A 32 -39.04 -21.99 -2.82
N PRO A 33 -40.23 -22.13 -3.46
CA PRO A 33 -40.35 -22.42 -4.89
C PRO A 33 -39.74 -21.35 -5.80
N ALA A 34 -39.89 -20.07 -5.45
CA ALA A 34 -39.31 -18.96 -6.21
C ALA A 34 -37.77 -18.99 -6.16
N VAL A 35 -37.18 -19.22 -4.98
CA VAL A 35 -35.73 -19.38 -4.80
C VAL A 35 -35.21 -20.60 -5.56
N LYS A 36 -35.90 -21.74 -5.51
CA LYS A 36 -35.56 -22.93 -6.31
C LYS A 36 -35.58 -22.62 -7.82
N THR A 37 -36.53 -21.81 -8.26
CA THR A 37 -36.63 -21.36 -9.66
C THR A 37 -35.52 -20.40 -10.03
N LEU A 38 -35.15 -19.46 -9.13
CA LEU A 38 -34.03 -18.56 -9.30
C LEU A 38 -32.69 -19.31 -9.40
N ILE A 39 -32.48 -20.31 -8.54
CA ILE A 39 -31.29 -21.18 -8.61
C ILE A 39 -31.23 -21.91 -9.95
N ARG A 40 -32.37 -22.43 -10.43
CA ARG A 40 -32.45 -23.04 -11.77
C ARG A 40 -32.15 -22.02 -12.87
N ALA A 41 -32.70 -20.81 -12.78
CA ALA A 41 -32.46 -19.74 -13.76
C ALA A 41 -30.97 -19.36 -13.83
N VAL A 42 -30.31 -19.15 -12.68
CA VAL A 42 -28.86 -18.89 -12.62
C VAL A 42 -28.06 -20.06 -13.18
N ARG A 43 -28.44 -21.31 -12.87
CA ARG A 43 -27.79 -22.50 -13.44
C ARG A 43 -27.95 -22.58 -14.95
N ILE A 44 -29.15 -22.31 -15.48
CA ILE A 44 -29.43 -22.27 -16.91
C ILE A 44 -28.61 -21.14 -17.57
N LEU A 45 -28.54 -19.95 -16.98
CA LEU A 45 -27.72 -18.84 -17.49
C LEU A 45 -26.24 -19.20 -17.53
N LYS A 46 -25.68 -19.73 -16.43
CA LYS A 46 -24.29 -20.20 -16.39
C LYS A 46 -24.04 -21.31 -17.41
N PHE A 47 -24.99 -22.23 -17.58
CA PHE A 47 -24.94 -23.27 -18.61
C PHE A 47 -24.95 -22.69 -20.03
N LEU A 48 -25.79 -21.70 -20.32
CA LEU A 48 -25.84 -21.06 -21.64
C LEU A 48 -24.56 -20.26 -21.96
N VAL A 49 -23.97 -19.59 -20.96
CA VAL A 49 -22.64 -18.95 -21.09
C VAL A 49 -21.55 -19.99 -21.34
N ALA A 50 -21.55 -21.10 -20.60
CA ALA A 50 -20.60 -22.20 -20.81
C ALA A 50 -20.78 -22.87 -22.19
N LYS A 51 -22.03 -23.12 -22.62
CA LYS A 51 -22.37 -23.65 -23.95
C LYS A 51 -21.87 -22.73 -25.06
N ARG A 52 -22.01 -21.41 -24.90
CA ARG A 52 -21.47 -20.41 -25.84
C ARG A 52 -19.94 -20.45 -25.88
N LYS A 53 -19.27 -20.45 -24.72
CA LYS A 53 -17.80 -20.55 -24.64
C LYS A 53 -17.28 -21.85 -25.26
N PHE A 54 -17.94 -22.97 -25.03
CA PHE A 54 -17.59 -24.25 -25.64
C PHE A 54 -17.71 -24.23 -27.17
N LYS A 55 -18.75 -23.58 -27.71
CA LYS A 55 -18.88 -23.41 -29.16
C LYS A 55 -17.78 -22.51 -29.73
N GLU A 56 -17.33 -21.51 -28.97
CA GLU A 56 -16.22 -20.64 -29.36
C GLU A 56 -14.89 -21.40 -29.42
N THR A 57 -14.61 -22.27 -28.44
CA THR A 57 -13.36 -23.04 -28.38
C THR A 57 -13.20 -24.06 -29.51
N LEU A 58 -14.29 -24.40 -30.21
CA LEU A 58 -14.24 -25.29 -31.37
C LEU A 58 -14.01 -24.54 -32.69
N ARG A 59 -14.01 -23.21 -32.68
CA ARG A 59 -13.66 -22.43 -33.87
C ARG A 59 -12.15 -22.52 -34.10
N PRO A 60 -11.68 -22.79 -35.33
CA PRO A 60 -10.27 -22.67 -35.65
C PRO A 60 -9.81 -21.24 -35.40
N TYR A 61 -8.62 -21.07 -34.80
CA TYR A 61 -8.01 -19.76 -34.64
C TYR A 61 -7.74 -19.14 -36.02
N ASP A 62 -8.18 -17.90 -36.23
CA ASP A 62 -7.85 -17.13 -37.42
C ASP A 62 -6.53 -16.36 -37.24
N VAL A 63 -6.00 -15.79 -38.32
CA VAL A 63 -4.77 -14.97 -38.25
C VAL A 63 -4.94 -13.76 -37.33
N LYS A 64 -6.17 -13.23 -37.21
CA LYS A 64 -6.48 -12.09 -36.36
C LYS A 64 -6.40 -12.48 -34.88
N ASP A 65 -6.81 -13.68 -34.48
CA ASP A 65 -6.68 -14.19 -33.10
C ASP A 65 -5.21 -14.24 -32.67
N VAL A 66 -4.33 -14.69 -33.56
CA VAL A 66 -2.88 -14.74 -33.31
C VAL A 66 -2.32 -13.32 -33.12
N ILE A 67 -2.73 -12.38 -33.97
CA ILE A 67 -2.32 -10.98 -33.88
C ILE A 67 -2.87 -10.34 -32.60
N GLU A 68 -4.15 -10.58 -32.27
CA GLU A 68 -4.82 -10.00 -31.12
C GLU A 68 -4.21 -10.52 -29.82
N GLN A 69 -3.95 -11.83 -29.73
CA GLN A 69 -3.27 -12.44 -28.59
C GLN A 69 -1.86 -11.86 -28.42
N TYR A 70 -1.08 -11.76 -29.51
CA TYR A 70 0.26 -11.17 -29.46
C TYR A 70 0.19 -9.70 -29.02
N SER A 71 -0.76 -8.92 -29.56
CA SER A 71 -0.92 -7.50 -29.22
C SER A 71 -1.28 -7.29 -27.74
N ALA A 72 -2.19 -8.10 -27.20
CA ALA A 72 -2.56 -8.05 -25.78
C ALA A 72 -1.40 -8.49 -24.87
N GLY A 73 -0.70 -9.58 -25.24
CA GLY A 73 0.45 -10.07 -24.49
C GLY A 73 1.62 -9.09 -24.50
N HIS A 74 1.87 -8.42 -25.64
CA HIS A 74 2.90 -7.39 -25.75
C HIS A 74 2.56 -6.18 -24.86
N LEU A 75 1.29 -5.74 -24.84
CA LEU A 75 0.87 -4.64 -23.98
C LEU A 75 1.02 -4.98 -22.49
N ASP A 76 0.66 -6.19 -22.06
CA ASP A 76 0.86 -6.67 -20.68
C ASP A 76 2.35 -6.71 -20.32
N MET A 77 3.18 -7.27 -21.20
CA MET A 77 4.63 -7.30 -21.02
C MET A 77 5.21 -5.88 -20.87
N LEU A 78 4.84 -4.97 -21.77
CA LEU A 78 5.28 -3.58 -21.74
C LEU A 78 4.81 -2.87 -20.46
N GLY A 79 3.59 -3.16 -19.99
CA GLY A 79 3.06 -2.64 -18.73
C GLY A 79 3.88 -3.10 -17.52
N ARG A 80 4.24 -4.38 -17.47
CA ARG A 80 5.10 -4.94 -16.42
C ARG A 80 6.51 -4.35 -16.45
N ILE A 81 7.11 -4.21 -17.64
CA ILE A 81 8.43 -3.57 -17.81
C ILE A 81 8.39 -2.12 -17.31
N LYS A 82 7.37 -1.34 -17.68
CA LYS A 82 7.22 0.06 -17.21
C LYS A 82 7.04 0.15 -15.70
N SER A 83 6.24 -0.75 -15.11
CA SER A 83 6.08 -0.81 -13.65
C SER A 83 7.39 -1.13 -12.94
N LEU A 84 8.16 -2.08 -13.48
CA LEU A 84 9.48 -2.41 -12.92
C LEU A 84 10.45 -1.25 -13.06
N GLN A 85 10.52 -0.62 -14.24
CA GLN A 85 11.35 0.56 -14.50
C GLN A 85 11.05 1.68 -13.50
N MET A 86 9.77 2.00 -13.29
CA MET A 86 9.33 3.00 -12.32
C MET A 86 9.80 2.69 -10.89
N ARG A 87 9.68 1.43 -10.44
CA ARG A 87 10.16 1.02 -9.11
C ARG A 87 11.68 1.12 -9.00
N VAL A 88 12.41 0.71 -10.04
CA VAL A 88 13.88 0.84 -10.09
C VAL A 88 14.29 2.30 -10.02
N ASP A 89 13.62 3.18 -10.77
CA ASP A 89 13.93 4.60 -10.75
C ASP A 89 13.63 5.24 -9.38
N GLN A 90 12.56 4.82 -8.69
CA GLN A 90 12.30 5.23 -7.31
C GLN A 90 13.40 4.75 -6.35
N ILE A 91 13.78 3.47 -6.39
CA ILE A 91 14.85 2.91 -5.54
C ILE A 91 16.17 3.63 -5.76
N VAL A 92 16.49 3.99 -7.01
CA VAL A 92 17.74 4.68 -7.33
C VAL A 92 17.67 6.19 -7.03
N GLY A 93 16.47 6.78 -6.91
CA GLY A 93 16.30 8.23 -6.66
C GLY A 93 16.15 9.07 -7.92
N ARG A 94 15.89 8.43 -9.06
CA ARG A 94 15.53 9.10 -10.33
C ARG A 94 14.02 9.28 -10.52
N GLY A 95 13.21 8.72 -9.61
CA GLY A 95 11.75 8.65 -9.71
C GLY A 95 10.99 9.97 -9.50
N ALA A 96 11.66 11.08 -9.20
CA ALA A 96 11.00 12.35 -8.88
C ALA A 96 10.47 13.16 -10.09
N LEU A 97 10.70 12.72 -11.33
CA LEU A 97 10.47 13.60 -12.50
C LEU A 97 9.19 13.34 -13.33
N THR A 98 8.33 12.37 -13.00
CA THR A 98 7.10 12.18 -13.80
C THR A 98 5.87 11.76 -12.99
N ALA A 99 5.59 12.46 -11.88
CA ALA A 99 4.22 12.57 -11.37
C ALA A 99 3.52 13.79 -12.00
N ASP A 100 3.75 14.07 -13.29
CA ASP A 100 3.11 15.20 -13.97
C ASP A 100 1.75 14.78 -14.55
N LYS A 101 0.70 15.33 -13.91
CA LYS A 101 -0.62 15.67 -14.45
C LYS A 101 -1.52 14.53 -14.95
N LYS A 102 -2.20 13.85 -14.02
CA LYS A 102 -3.69 13.74 -13.95
C LYS A 102 -4.01 13.21 -12.54
N THR A 103 -4.01 14.03 -11.51
CA THR A 103 -5.25 14.43 -10.83
C THR A 103 -4.84 15.45 -9.79
N ARG A 104 -5.16 16.72 -10.05
CA ARG A 104 -5.05 17.79 -9.08
C ARG A 104 -6.32 17.76 -8.24
N GLU A 105 -6.22 17.35 -6.98
CA GLU A 105 -6.94 18.02 -5.90
C GLU A 105 -6.28 17.77 -4.53
N LYS A 106 -5.98 18.89 -3.86
CA LYS A 106 -5.70 19.10 -2.42
C LYS A 106 -4.42 18.53 -1.77
N GLY A 107 -3.57 19.47 -1.35
CA GLY A 107 -3.03 19.49 0.02
C GLY A 107 -1.51 19.31 0.14
N GLU A 108 -0.76 20.42 0.15
CA GLU A 108 0.42 20.79 0.97
C GLU A 108 1.37 19.72 1.57
N LYS A 109 1.49 18.52 1.00
CA LYS A 109 2.40 17.45 1.45
C LYS A 109 3.51 16.99 0.49
N PRO A 110 3.77 17.58 -0.70
CA PRO A 110 4.74 16.98 -1.62
C PRO A 110 6.19 17.07 -1.12
N ALA A 111 6.52 18.03 -0.24
CA ALA A 111 7.89 18.25 0.21
C ALA A 111 8.40 17.15 1.16
N LEU A 112 7.61 16.78 2.17
CA LEU A 112 7.99 15.75 3.15
C LEU A 112 8.00 14.34 2.54
N GLU A 113 7.07 14.03 1.64
CA GLU A 113 7.10 12.75 0.92
C GLU A 113 8.32 12.66 0.00
N THR A 114 8.72 13.77 -0.64
CA THR A 114 9.91 13.80 -1.49
C THR A 114 11.19 13.61 -0.66
N GLU A 115 11.28 14.25 0.50
CA GLU A 115 12.42 14.12 1.41
C GLU A 115 12.55 12.69 1.95
N LEU A 116 11.45 12.07 2.39
CA LEU A 116 11.46 10.68 2.83
C LEU A 116 11.83 9.70 1.70
N VAL A 117 11.31 9.92 0.49
CA VAL A 117 11.66 9.09 -0.68
C VAL A 117 13.16 9.23 -1.03
N ASP A 118 13.73 10.42 -0.89
CA ASP A 118 15.15 10.63 -1.10
C ASP A 118 15.99 9.95 -0.02
N GLU A 119 15.57 10.02 1.26
CA GLU A 119 16.24 9.30 2.37
C GLU A 119 16.20 7.77 2.21
N LEU A 120 15.10 7.22 1.70
CA LEU A 120 14.93 5.79 1.41
C LEU A 120 15.68 5.35 0.14
N SER A 121 15.94 6.28 -0.77
CA SER A 121 16.63 6.02 -2.03
C SER A 121 18.10 5.62 -1.84
N MET A 122 18.63 4.84 -2.79
CA MET A 122 20.07 4.61 -2.86
C MET A 122 20.86 5.91 -3.06
N MET A 123 20.38 6.86 -3.88
CA MET A 123 21.09 8.12 -4.10
C MET A 123 21.13 8.97 -2.84
N GLY A 124 20.00 9.19 -2.16
CA GLY A 124 20.01 9.99 -0.94
C GLY A 124 20.81 9.32 0.20
N ARG A 125 20.79 7.98 0.29
CA ARG A 125 21.70 7.26 1.20
C ARG A 125 23.18 7.48 0.86
N VAL A 126 23.56 7.52 -0.41
CA VAL A 126 24.95 7.84 -0.83
C VAL A 126 25.30 9.27 -0.43
N VAL A 127 24.44 10.25 -0.73
CA VAL A 127 24.65 11.66 -0.35
C VAL A 127 24.81 11.82 1.17
N LYS A 128 24.05 11.06 1.97
CA LYS A 128 24.17 11.06 3.44
C LYS A 128 25.55 10.56 3.89
N VAL A 129 26.06 9.49 3.28
CA VAL A 129 27.41 8.98 3.55
C VAL A 129 28.46 10.01 3.14
N GLU A 130 28.34 10.65 1.98
CA GLU A 130 29.26 11.70 1.54
C GLU A 130 29.33 12.86 2.54
N ARG A 131 28.19 13.34 3.04
CA ARG A 131 28.14 14.39 4.08
C ARG A 131 28.77 13.94 5.38
N GLN A 132 28.56 12.68 5.78
CA GLN A 132 29.18 12.13 6.99
C GLN A 132 30.71 12.09 6.87
N VAL A 133 31.22 11.65 5.71
CA VAL A 133 32.67 11.64 5.42
C VAL A 133 33.25 13.05 5.49
N GLN A 134 32.62 14.04 4.84
CA GLN A 134 33.06 15.44 4.92
C GLN A 134 33.05 15.99 6.35
N SER A 135 32.06 15.62 7.17
CA SER A 135 32.02 16.00 8.58
C SER A 135 33.17 15.39 9.37
N ILE A 136 33.55 14.14 9.08
CA ILE A 136 34.69 13.49 9.70
C ILE A 136 35.99 14.20 9.29
N GLU A 137 36.17 14.52 8.01
CA GLU A 137 37.33 15.27 7.51
C GLU A 137 37.49 16.60 8.25
N GLN A 138 36.42 17.40 8.35
CA GLN A 138 36.44 18.67 9.07
C GLN A 138 36.77 18.51 10.57
N LYS A 139 36.21 17.48 11.22
CA LYS A 139 36.52 17.19 12.64
C LYS A 139 37.97 16.80 12.85
N LEU A 140 38.55 16.04 11.92
CA LEU A 140 39.97 15.67 11.95
C LEU A 140 40.87 16.89 11.74
N ASP A 141 40.54 17.77 10.78
CA ASP A 141 41.27 19.01 10.56
C ASP A 141 41.28 19.92 11.79
N LEU A 142 40.14 20.04 12.46
CA LEU A 142 40.03 20.78 13.73
C LEU A 142 40.93 20.18 14.81
N LEU A 143 40.90 18.84 14.97
CA LEU A 143 41.72 18.14 15.96
C LEU A 143 43.23 18.30 15.69
N LEU A 144 43.64 18.14 14.43
CA LEU A 144 45.01 18.35 13.97
C LEU A 144 45.46 19.81 14.18
N GLY A 145 44.56 20.77 13.95
CA GLY A 145 44.79 22.18 14.21
C GLY A 145 45.09 22.46 15.69
N ILE A 146 44.29 21.90 16.59
CA ILE A 146 44.49 22.01 18.05
C ILE A 146 45.82 21.34 18.44
N TYR A 147 46.07 20.12 17.98
CA TYR A 147 47.30 19.38 18.28
C TYR A 147 48.57 20.15 17.84
N SER A 148 48.55 20.71 16.64
CA SER A 148 49.65 21.51 16.10
C SER A 148 49.90 22.79 16.89
N GLN A 149 48.85 23.43 17.40
CA GLN A 149 48.99 24.59 18.29
C GLN A 149 49.63 24.21 19.63
N CYS A 150 49.24 23.08 20.22
CA CYS A 150 49.84 22.57 21.46
C CYS A 150 51.33 22.26 21.30
N LEU A 151 51.73 21.65 20.17
CA LEU A 151 53.13 21.36 19.87
C LEU A 151 53.97 22.63 19.67
N ARG A 152 53.48 23.61 18.91
CA ARG A 152 54.22 24.85 18.67
C ARG A 152 54.36 25.74 19.90
N LYS A 153 53.39 25.74 20.81
CA LYS A 153 53.46 26.52 22.06
C LYS A 153 54.19 25.82 23.20
N GLY A 154 54.65 24.57 23.01
CA GLY A 154 55.45 23.82 23.97
C GLY A 154 54.83 23.79 25.37
N SER A 155 53.86 22.89 25.61
CA SER A 155 53.27 22.52 26.91
C SER A 155 53.44 23.55 28.05
N THR A 156 53.04 24.80 27.81
CA THR A 156 52.94 25.82 28.84
C THR A 156 51.48 26.19 28.92
N ASN A 157 50.87 25.76 30.02
CA ASN A 157 49.53 26.06 30.50
C ASN A 157 48.47 25.01 30.11
N SER A 158 48.01 24.32 31.14
CA SER A 158 46.82 23.48 31.18
C SER A 158 45.66 24.10 30.40
N PHE A 159 45.13 23.39 29.41
CA PHE A 159 43.85 23.74 28.82
C PHE A 159 42.74 23.46 29.85
N SER A 160 42.16 24.53 30.39
CA SER A 160 40.87 24.45 31.08
C SER A 160 39.82 24.05 30.03
N LEU A 161 39.26 22.85 30.17
CA LEU A 161 38.21 22.25 29.34
C LEU A 161 36.84 22.91 29.59
N ALA A 162 36.80 24.24 29.67
CA ALA A 162 35.61 25.00 30.06
C ALA A 162 35.34 26.14 29.08
N ALA A 163 35.14 25.85 27.78
CA ALA A 163 34.60 26.84 26.84
C ALA A 163 34.03 26.24 25.53
N VAL A 164 33.60 24.98 25.51
CA VAL A 164 32.69 24.54 24.43
C VAL A 164 31.27 24.82 24.92
N GLN A 165 30.78 26.03 24.65
CA GLN A 165 29.36 26.35 24.76
C GLN A 165 28.61 25.55 23.70
N VAL A 166 27.93 24.51 24.16
CA VAL A 166 26.89 23.79 23.42
C VAL A 166 25.71 24.75 23.22
N PRO A 167 25.18 24.92 21.99
CA PRO A 167 23.94 25.68 21.77
C PRO A 167 22.78 25.02 22.54
N PRO A 168 21.80 25.78 23.06
CA PRO A 168 20.67 25.19 23.76
C PRO A 168 19.75 24.51 22.75
N GLY A 169 19.83 23.17 22.67
CA GLY A 169 18.91 22.29 21.97
C GLY A 169 18.73 21.04 22.82
N GLU A 170 17.48 20.67 23.07
CA GLU A 170 17.01 19.81 24.16
C GLU A 170 17.69 18.42 24.26
N PRO A 171 17.87 17.89 25.48
CA PRO A 171 18.33 16.53 25.68
C PRO A 171 17.12 15.59 25.65
N ASP A 172 16.75 15.08 24.48
CA ASP A 172 15.82 13.95 24.43
C ASP A 172 16.58 12.64 24.68
N ILE A 173 16.22 12.07 25.82
CA ILE A 173 16.71 10.84 26.41
C ILE A 173 16.21 9.68 25.54
N THR A 174 17.11 9.02 24.79
CA THR A 174 16.85 7.65 24.31
C THR A 174 18.16 6.86 24.36
N SER A 175 18.51 6.49 25.59
CA SER A 175 19.46 5.43 25.89
C SER A 175 18.66 4.18 26.26
N ASP A 176 18.03 3.56 25.26
CA ASP A 176 17.47 2.20 25.40
C ASP A 176 18.36 1.22 24.63
N TYR A 177 19.63 1.11 25.05
CA TYR A 177 20.47 0.00 24.66
C TYR A 177 20.13 -1.20 25.54
N HIS A 178 19.17 -2.01 25.10
CA HIS A 178 18.90 -3.32 25.69
C HIS A 178 19.77 -4.37 24.98
N SER A 179 20.82 -4.85 25.64
CA SER A 179 21.61 -6.00 25.17
C SER A 179 20.76 -7.27 25.27
N PRO A 180 20.41 -7.96 24.18
CA PRO A 180 19.71 -9.24 24.29
C PRO A 180 20.68 -10.27 24.84
N VAL A 181 20.42 -10.71 26.07
CA VAL A 181 21.00 -11.92 26.66
C VAL A 181 20.27 -13.11 26.05
N ASP A 182 21.02 -14.16 25.77
CA ASP A 182 20.59 -15.39 25.12
C ASP A 182 19.24 -15.93 25.63
N HIS A 183 18.32 -16.17 24.70
CA HIS A 183 17.29 -17.20 24.87
C HIS A 183 17.19 -18.00 23.57
N GLU A 184 17.79 -19.19 23.63
CA GLU A 184 17.48 -20.31 22.74
C GLU A 184 15.98 -20.60 22.82
N ASP A 185 15.25 -20.27 21.76
CA ASP A 185 14.02 -20.95 21.42
C ASP A 185 14.01 -21.20 19.91
N ILE A 186 14.48 -22.41 19.59
CA ILE A 186 14.48 -23.04 18.29
C ILE A 186 13.02 -23.17 17.83
N SER A 187 12.55 -22.21 17.03
CA SER A 187 11.39 -22.39 16.15
C SER A 187 11.87 -22.52 14.72
N VAL A 188 12.25 -23.76 14.36
CA VAL A 188 12.45 -24.18 12.97
C VAL A 188 11.10 -24.16 12.28
N SER A 189 10.89 -23.20 11.39
CA SER A 189 9.93 -23.36 10.31
C SER A 189 10.36 -22.59 9.07
N ALA A 190 10.27 -23.30 7.94
CA ALA A 190 10.44 -22.85 6.57
C ALA A 190 11.87 -22.62 6.04
N GLN A 191 12.62 -23.72 5.88
CA GLN A 191 13.50 -23.89 4.72
C GLN A 191 13.38 -25.32 4.17
N THR A 192 12.48 -25.52 3.20
CA THR A 192 12.55 -26.63 2.24
C THR A 192 12.93 -26.06 0.88
N LEU A 193 14.21 -25.80 0.67
CA LEU A 193 14.81 -25.70 -0.66
C LEU A 193 15.95 -26.71 -0.73
N ASN A 194 15.61 -27.99 -0.88
CA ASN A 194 16.59 -29.00 -1.23
C ASN A 194 16.87 -28.91 -2.73
N ILE A 195 17.95 -28.19 -3.02
CA ILE A 195 18.65 -28.20 -4.30
C ILE A 195 19.27 -29.59 -4.51
N SER A 196 19.04 -30.10 -5.71
CA SER A 196 19.49 -31.34 -6.32
C SER A 196 20.91 -31.79 -5.93
N ARG A 197 21.05 -33.09 -5.57
CA ARG A 197 22.28 -33.86 -5.77
C ARG A 197 22.00 -35.05 -6.67
N SER A 198 22.55 -34.98 -7.87
CA SER A 198 22.73 -36.05 -8.83
C SER A 198 23.65 -37.14 -8.27
N ALA A 199 23.22 -38.39 -8.32
CA ALA A 199 24.09 -39.55 -8.23
C ALA A 199 23.61 -40.60 -9.24
N SER A 200 24.45 -40.85 -10.24
CA SER A 200 24.40 -41.97 -11.15
C SER A 200 24.66 -43.27 -10.42
N THR A 201 23.86 -44.30 -10.68
CA THR A 201 24.31 -45.70 -10.57
C THR A 201 23.63 -46.50 -11.67
N ASN A 202 24.45 -46.95 -12.61
CA ASN A 202 24.19 -47.99 -13.59
C ASN A 202 24.87 -49.29 -13.09
N MET A 203 24.47 -50.46 -13.62
CA MET A 203 24.78 -51.87 -13.25
C MET A 203 23.70 -52.47 -12.33
N ASP A 204 23.00 -53.56 -12.64
CA ASP A 204 23.07 -54.63 -13.66
C ASP A 204 21.64 -55.01 -14.10
#